data_AF-A0A6B3IFZ8-F1
#
_entry.id   AF-A0A6B3IFZ8-F1
#
_cell.length_a   1.000
_cell.length_b   1.000
_cell.length_c   1.000
_cell.angle_alpha   90.00
_cell.angle_beta   90.00
_cell.angle_gamma   90.00
#
_symmetry.space_group_name_H-M   'P 1'
#
loop_
_entity.id
_entity.type
_entity.pdbx_description
1 polymer ?
#
loop_
_entity_poly.entity_id
_entity_poly.type
_entity_poly.pdbx_seq_one_letter_code
_entity_poly.pdbx_strand_id
1 'polypeptide(L)' 'MVNLKDLNPDASLEAAYGARLRSAREERGWRQDDLAGRIGYTGRHVSGVETCHKSPTRKFSIAVDVALGFVGSTES' A
#
# COMPACT_ATOMS: atom_id res chain seq x y z
N MET A 1 2.27 15.96 11.67
CA MET A 1 1.34 16.63 10.72
C MET A 1 1.08 15.65 9.60
N VAL A 2 -0.10 15.03 9.56
CA VAL A 2 -0.44 14.04 8.53
C VAL A 2 -1.15 14.76 7.39
N ASN A 3 -0.56 14.71 6.21
CA ASN A 3 -1.21 15.16 4.99
C ASN A 3 -2.08 13.99 4.51
N LEU A 4 -3.21 13.76 5.18
CA LEU A 4 -4.14 12.68 4.81
C LEU A 4 -4.83 13.12 3.51
N LYS A 5 -4.40 12.56 2.39
CA LYS A 5 -5.22 12.60 1.18
C LYS A 5 -6.36 11.62 1.37
N ASP A 6 -7.59 12.12 1.35
CA ASP A 6 -8.78 11.28 1.22
C ASP A 6 -8.66 10.45 -0.05
N LEU A 7 -8.80 9.13 0.10
CA LEU A 7 -8.85 8.21 -1.03
C LEU A 7 -10.30 7.85 -1.30
N ASN A 8 -10.66 7.84 -2.57
CA ASN A 8 -11.93 7.29 -3.03
C ASN A 8 -11.69 5.88 -3.57
N PRO A 9 -11.91 4.81 -2.79
CA PRO A 9 -11.68 3.44 -3.24
C PRO A 9 -12.58 3.04 -4.42
N ASP A 10 -13.74 3.67 -4.59
CA ASP A 10 -14.69 3.36 -5.66
C ASP A 10 -14.33 4.01 -7.00
N ALA A 11 -13.30 4.85 -7.05
CA ALA A 11 -12.91 5.57 -8.26
C ALA A 11 -12.27 4.64 -9.32
N SER A 12 -11.59 3.57 -8.91
CA SER A 12 -10.97 2.57 -9.79
C SER A 12 -10.43 1.39 -9.00
N LEU A 13 -10.07 0.30 -9.68
CA LEU A 13 -9.36 -0.84 -9.06
C LEU A 13 -8.03 -0.43 -8.42
N GLU A 14 -7.30 0.50 -9.03
CA GLU A 14 -6.05 1.03 -8.46
C GLU A 14 -6.30 1.85 -7.20
N ALA A 15 -7.45 2.53 -7.11
CA ALA A 15 -7.86 3.28 -5.93
C ALA A 15 -8.30 2.37 -4.79
N ALA A 16 -9.06 1.32 -5.08
CA ALA A 16 -9.36 0.27 -4.11
C ALA A 16 -8.07 -0.37 -3.57
N TYR A 17 -7.12 -0.70 -4.45
CA TYR A 17 -5.83 -1.25 -4.05
C TYR A 17 -5.05 -0.30 -3.15
N GLY A 18 -4.91 0.97 -3.54
CA GLY A 18 -4.18 1.97 -2.78
C GLY A 18 -4.79 2.25 -1.40
N ALA A 19 -6.12 2.27 -1.32
CA ALA A 19 -6.85 2.41 -0.06
C ALA A 19 -6.66 1.21 0.87
N ARG A 20 -6.80 -0.02 0.33
CA ARG A 20 -6.56 -1.25 1.09
C ARG A 20 -5.13 -1.31 1.65
N LEU A 21 -4.15 -0.99 0.81
CA LEU A 21 -2.74 -0.96 1.22
C LEU A 21 -2.52 0.00 2.39
N ARG A 22 -3.11 1.19 2.33
CA ARG A 22 -3.05 2.18 3.42
C ARG A 22 -3.68 1.62 4.70
N SER A 23 -4.90 1.11 4.62
CA SER A 23 -5.60 0.57 5.80
C SER A 23 -4.80 -0.54 6.46
N ALA A 24 -4.33 -1.53 5.70
CA ALA A 24 -3.54 -2.65 6.22
C ALA A 24 -2.22 -2.20 6.87
N ARG A 25 -1.59 -1.15 6.32
CA ARG A 25 -0.39 -0.53 6.89
C ARG A 25 -0.72 0.18 8.22
N GLU A 26 -1.80 0.95 8.25
CA GLU A 26 -2.19 1.75 9.42
C GLU A 26 -2.71 0.89 10.58
N GLU A 27 -3.41 -0.21 10.30
CA GLU A 27 -3.79 -1.22 11.31
C GLU A 27 -2.58 -1.80 12.06
N ARG A 28 -1.41 -1.82 11.42
CA ARG A 28 -0.13 -2.28 12.01
C ARG A 28 0.67 -1.14 12.64
N GLY A 29 0.16 0.08 12.61
CA GLY A 29 0.85 1.29 13.11
C GLY A 29 2.07 1.69 12.27
N TRP A 30 2.20 1.22 11.04
CA TRP A 30 3.37 1.48 10.20
C TRP A 30 3.24 2.81 9.46
N ARG A 31 4.34 3.57 9.36
CA ARG A 31 4.49 4.67 8.41
C ARG A 31 4.82 4.12 7.02
N GLN A 32 4.65 4.94 5.99
CA GLN A 32 5.01 4.55 4.61
C GLN A 32 6.48 4.14 4.50
N ASP A 33 7.39 4.83 5.19
CA ASP A 33 8.82 4.47 5.24
C ASP A 33 9.07 3.12 5.92
N ASP A 34 8.26 2.76 6.93
CA ASP A 34 8.39 1.48 7.64
C ASP A 34 8.01 0.31 6.73
N LEU A 35 6.89 0.43 6.00
CA LEU A 35 6.52 -0.55 4.99
C LEU A 35 7.59 -0.59 3.90
N ALA A 36 8.00 0.56 3.38
CA ALA A 36 8.98 0.67 2.30
C ALA A 36 10.31 -0.03 2.65
N GLY A 37 10.81 0.15 3.88
CA GLY A 37 12.00 -0.54 4.38
C GLY A 37 11.86 -2.07 4.42
N ARG A 38 10.66 -2.58 4.73
CA ARG A 38 10.37 -4.03 4.74
C ARG A 38 10.32 -4.64 3.34
N ILE A 39 9.85 -3.90 2.35
CA ILE A 39 9.66 -4.40 0.97
C ILE A 39 10.77 -4.00 0.00
N GLY A 40 11.77 -3.22 0.45
CA GLY A 40 12.89 -2.77 -0.39
C GLY A 40 12.55 -1.63 -1.36
N TYR A 41 11.61 -0.77 -0.99
CA TYR A 41 11.19 0.42 -1.76
C TYR A 41 11.42 1.70 -0.95
N THR A 42 11.04 2.86 -1.51
CA THR A 42 11.04 4.14 -0.79
C THR A 42 9.63 4.50 -0.30
N GLY A 43 9.51 5.26 0.78
CA GLY A 43 8.19 5.75 1.24
C GLY A 43 7.46 6.56 0.17
N ARG A 44 8.19 7.27 -0.70
CA ARG A 44 7.61 7.96 -1.87
C ARG A 44 6.99 6.99 -2.88
N HIS A 45 7.59 5.81 -3.08
CA HIS A 45 7.02 4.78 -3.94
C HIS A 45 5.71 4.27 -3.34
N VAL A 46 5.73 3.90 -2.05
CA VAL A 46 4.53 3.46 -1.31
C VAL A 46 3.44 4.53 -1.37
N SER A 47 3.76 5.79 -1.09
CA SER A 47 2.82 6.90 -1.19
C SER A 47 2.21 7.05 -2.58
N GLY A 48 3.02 6.91 -3.63
CA GLY A 48 2.53 6.99 -5.01
C GLY A 48 1.52 5.88 -5.33
N VAL A 49 1.74 4.67 -4.83
CA VAL A 49 0.82 3.55 -4.99
C VAL A 49 -0.45 3.75 -4.17
N GLU A 50 -0.33 4.13 -2.90
CA GLU A 50 -1.51 4.39 -2.06
C GLU A 50 -2.40 5.53 -2.59
N THR A 51 -1.84 6.47 -3.36
CA THR A 51 -2.56 7.64 -3.92
C THR A 51 -2.86 7.50 -5.41
N CYS A 52 -2.66 6.31 -5.99
CA CYS A 52 -2.88 6.02 -7.41
C CYS A 52 -2.08 6.89 -8.38
N HIS A 53 -1.06 7.58 -7.89
CA HIS A 53 -0.12 8.30 -8.75
C HIS A 53 0.88 7.33 -9.41
N LYS A 54 1.00 6.11 -8.89
CA LYS A 54 1.82 5.03 -9.45
C LYS A 54 1.04 3.72 -9.41
N SER A 55 0.94 3.04 -10.54
CA SER A 55 0.39 1.69 -10.58
C SER A 55 1.33 0.70 -9.86
N PRO A 56 0.81 -0.23 -9.05
CA PRO A 56 1.62 -1.26 -8.40
C PRO A 56 2.14 -2.25 -9.45
N THR A 57 3.44 -2.52 -9.42
CA THR A 57 4.00 -3.63 -10.20
C THR A 57 3.75 -4.95 -9.51
N ARG A 58 3.69 -6.06 -10.26
CA ARG A 58 3.55 -7.41 -9.67
C ARG A 58 4.58 -7.71 -8.57
N LYS A 59 5.84 -7.29 -8.75
CA LYS A 59 6.90 -7.47 -7.75
C LYS A 59 6.61 -6.68 -6.47
N PHE A 60 6.08 -5.47 -6.60
CA PHE A 60 5.66 -4.66 -5.46
C PHE A 60 4.52 -5.34 -4.70
N SER A 61 3.47 -5.79 -5.40
CA SER A 61 2.33 -6.45 -4.77
C SER A 61 2.73 -7.72 -4.02
N ILE A 62 3.59 -8.57 -4.61
CA ILE A 62 4.09 -9.77 -3.94
C ILE A 62 4.88 -9.42 -2.67
N ALA A 63 5.74 -8.39 -2.73
CA ALA A 63 6.51 -7.97 -1.58
C ALA A 63 5.61 -7.43 -0.45
N VAL A 64 4.57 -6.67 -0.81
CA VAL A 64 3.54 -6.18 0.11
C VAL A 64 2.79 -7.34 0.76
N ASP A 65 2.33 -8.32 -0.03
CA ASP A 65 1.60 -9.49 0.49
C ASP A 65 2.45 -10.28 1.48
N VAL A 66 3.74 -10.47 1.17
CA VAL A 66 4.70 -11.12 2.09
C VAL A 66 4.86 -10.30 3.37
N ALA A 67 5.05 -8.98 3.25
CA ALA A 67 5.27 -8.11 4.41
C ALA A 67 4.03 -7.98 5.31
N LEU A 68 2.82 -8.00 4.73
CA LEU A 68 1.55 -7.91 5.45
C LEU A 68 1.02 -9.27 5.91
N GLY A 69 1.55 -10.37 5.38
CA GLY A 69 1.10 -11.73 5.68
C GLY A 69 -0.14 -12.15 4.90
N PHE A 70 -0.40 -11.55 3.73
CA PHE A 70 -1.55 -11.88 2.87
C PHE A 70 -1.29 -13.05 1.92
N VAL A 71 -0.05 -13.55 1.82
CA VAL A 71 0.28 -14.71 0.99
C VAL A 71 -0.62 -15.90 1.36
N GLY A 72 -1.43 -16.37 0.40
CA GLY A 72 -2.33 -17.50 0.58
C GLY A 72 -3.65 -17.17 1.28
N SER A 73 -3.91 -15.90 1.59
CA SER A 73 -5.20 -15.42 2.09
C SER A 73 -6.09 -14.96 0.93
N THR A 74 -7.40 -14.84 1.16
CA THR A 74 -8.33 -14.13 0.25
C THR A 74 -7.99 -12.64 0.09
N GLU A 75 -7.00 -12.17 0.86
CA GLU A 75 -6.57 -10.79 0.94
C GLU A 75 -5.44 -10.39 -0.03
N SER A 76 -4.96 -11.32 -0.87
CA SER A 76 -4.00 -11.06 -1.96
C SER A 76 -4.63 -10.41 -3.20
#